data_AF-A0A9R1J2T2-F1
#
_entry.id   AF-A0A9R1J2T2-F1
#
_cell.length_a   1.000
_cell.length_b   1.000
_cell.length_c   1.000
_cell.angle_alpha   90.00
_cell.angle_beta   90.00
_cell.angle_gamma   90.00
#
_symmetry.space_group_name_H-M   'P 1'
#
loop_
_entity.id
_entity.type
_entity.pdbx_description
1 polymer ?
#
loop_
_entity_poly.entity_id
_entity_poly.type
_entity_poly.pdbx_seq_one_letter_code
_entity_poly.pdbx_strand_id
1 'polypeptide(L)'
;MMVERKRDEGEAMAMNGPRQEGEAEAAAAPATAVTGEKGEGERDDGERADGEERKEESEEEEEEEEKKDKVELEEWSELRLAIAELSPISRRGGKLCSSPPTLPFLGLSHLLLRLLDKIGPTMAVLRLDVQRNIERLQELYLQDPSKYSTLTAMVEKETDDGTVRKADSCARAILWLTRSMDFSVALLQRLEEEEEEGSDQQSLAQLVEAAYKVSLKPWHGWISSAACKIALKLIPERAIFVGWLMGENQSYSLPKLEIEKLVQLLQPFLDDIHAMLAKFKLDRLKST
;
A
#
# COMPACT_ATOMS: atom_id res chain seq x y z
N MET A 1 54.37 9.62 22.85
CA MET A 1 54.37 10.95 23.48
C MET A 1 54.70 11.97 22.38
N MET A 2 54.04 13.14 22.39
CA MET A 2 54.06 14.23 21.37
C MET A 2 53.29 13.88 20.09
N VAL A 3 52.05 14.30 19.81
CA VAL A 3 51.28 15.56 20.01
C VAL A 3 51.94 16.76 19.37
N GLU A 4 51.45 17.15 18.19
CA GLU A 4 51.34 18.55 17.81
C GLU A 4 49.96 18.85 17.24
N ARG A 5 49.33 19.86 17.85
CA ARG A 5 48.07 20.51 17.49
C ARG A 5 48.40 21.69 16.58
N LYS A 6 47.49 22.06 15.69
CA LYS A 6 47.27 23.48 15.36
C LYS A 6 45.76 23.78 15.23
N ARG A 7 45.36 24.81 15.99
CA ARG A 7 44.13 25.62 15.99
C ARG A 7 44.04 26.41 14.66
N ASP A 8 42.86 26.61 14.05
CA ASP A 8 41.66 27.41 14.40
C ASP A 8 41.79 28.91 14.04
N GLU A 9 40.68 29.50 13.58
CA GLU A 9 40.37 30.87 13.09
C GLU A 9 39.67 30.78 11.69
N GLY A 10 38.42 31.18 11.42
CA GLY A 10 37.41 31.95 12.16
C GLY A 10 37.30 33.41 11.66
N GLU A 11 36.32 33.71 10.77
CA GLU A 11 35.60 35.01 10.59
C GLU A 11 34.75 34.99 9.29
N ALA A 12 33.40 35.11 9.33
CA ALA A 12 32.51 36.29 9.41
C ALA A 12 32.06 36.81 8.01
N MET A 13 30.81 36.58 7.60
CA MET A 13 29.63 37.47 7.66
C MET A 13 29.73 38.81 6.89
N ALA A 14 28.88 38.98 5.87
CA ALA A 14 28.41 40.29 5.41
C ALA A 14 27.00 40.19 4.79
N MET A 15 26.03 40.81 5.47
CA MET A 15 24.71 41.21 5.00
C MET A 15 24.82 42.49 4.15
N ASN A 16 23.92 42.67 3.17
CA ASN A 16 23.15 43.92 2.97
C ASN A 16 22.16 43.81 1.79
N GLY A 17 20.90 44.16 2.05
CA GLY A 17 19.91 44.60 1.03
C GLY A 17 20.20 46.04 0.56
N PRO A 18 19.29 46.70 -0.20
CA PRO A 18 17.88 46.89 0.18
C PRO A 18 16.82 46.81 -0.94
N ARG A 19 15.56 46.81 -0.49
CA ARG A 19 14.27 46.98 -1.21
C ARG A 19 14.22 48.19 -2.15
N GLN A 20 13.41 48.07 -3.21
CA GLN A 20 12.59 49.17 -3.74
C GLN A 20 11.20 48.67 -4.15
N GLU A 21 10.20 49.45 -3.76
CA GLU A 21 8.77 49.36 -4.10
C GLU A 21 8.52 49.93 -5.50
N GLY A 22 7.45 49.47 -6.15
CA GLY A 22 6.97 50.00 -7.41
C GLY A 22 5.53 49.56 -7.65
N GLU A 23 4.60 50.40 -7.22
CA GLU A 23 3.19 50.38 -7.61
C GLU A 23 3.06 50.72 -9.10
N ALA A 24 2.16 50.04 -9.81
CA ALA A 24 1.60 50.49 -11.08
C ALA A 24 0.23 49.85 -11.34
N GLU A 25 -0.79 50.53 -10.83
CA GLU A 25 -2.01 50.97 -11.51
C GLU A 25 -2.33 50.38 -12.92
N ALA A 26 -3.50 49.77 -13.05
CA ALA A 26 -4.26 49.65 -14.31
C ALA A 26 -5.76 49.63 -13.95
N ALA A 27 -6.41 50.78 -13.89
CA ALA A 27 -7.08 51.48 -15.00
C ALA A 27 -8.30 50.71 -15.54
N ALA A 28 -9.45 50.99 -14.90
CA ALA A 28 -10.79 50.72 -15.41
C ALA A 28 -11.17 51.75 -16.49
N ALA A 29 -11.91 51.32 -17.51
CA ALA A 29 -12.50 52.16 -18.55
C ALA A 29 -13.81 51.49 -19.06
N PRO A 30 -14.76 52.23 -19.67
CA PRO A 30 -16.07 52.42 -19.06
C PRO A 30 -17.25 51.85 -19.85
N ALA A 31 -18.39 51.79 -19.16
CA ALA A 31 -19.72 51.51 -19.67
C ALA A 31 -20.16 52.49 -20.78
N THR A 32 -20.89 51.97 -21.76
CA THR A 32 -21.63 52.76 -22.75
C THR A 32 -23.13 52.45 -22.69
N ALA A 33 -23.87 53.54 -22.46
CA ALA A 33 -25.20 53.91 -22.94
C ALA A 33 -26.38 52.90 -22.87
N VAL A 34 -27.27 53.21 -21.93
CA VAL A 34 -28.70 52.89 -21.92
C VAL A 34 -29.41 53.52 -23.11
N THR A 35 -30.21 52.73 -23.83
CA THR A 35 -31.51 53.17 -24.39
C THR A 35 -32.52 52.06 -24.15
N GLY A 36 -33.65 52.38 -23.53
CA GLY A 36 -34.69 51.42 -23.20
C GLY A 36 -35.69 52.01 -22.20
N GLU A 37 -36.61 52.83 -22.71
CA GLU A 37 -37.79 53.28 -21.97
C GLU A 37 -38.87 52.18 -22.00
N LYS A 38 -39.57 52.05 -20.86
CA LYS A 38 -40.90 51.45 -20.63
C LYS A 38 -41.07 49.92 -20.63
N GLY A 39 -41.62 49.44 -19.52
CA GLY A 39 -42.42 48.22 -19.47
C GLY A 39 -42.38 47.58 -18.09
N GLU A 40 -43.50 47.63 -17.39
CA GLU A 40 -43.76 46.95 -16.11
C GLU A 40 -43.63 45.43 -16.27
N GLY A 41 -43.20 44.71 -15.21
CA GLY A 41 -43.32 43.25 -15.17
C GLY A 41 -42.36 42.56 -14.20
N GLU A 42 -42.87 42.32 -12.99
CA GLU A 42 -42.61 41.19 -12.07
C GLU A 42 -41.18 40.80 -11.65
N ARG A 43 -41.10 40.49 -10.35
CA ARG A 43 -39.93 40.01 -9.61
C ARG A 43 -39.61 38.59 -10.06
N ASP A 44 -38.32 38.30 -10.27
CA ASP A 44 -37.81 36.93 -10.28
C ASP A 44 -36.49 36.88 -9.50
N ASP A 45 -36.57 36.40 -8.26
CA ASP A 45 -35.44 36.14 -7.36
C ASP A 45 -35.17 34.61 -7.28
N GLY A 46 -35.57 33.81 -8.28
CA GLY A 46 -35.56 32.34 -8.20
C GLY A 46 -34.28 31.63 -8.70
N GLU A 47 -33.52 32.20 -9.64
CA GLU A 47 -32.54 31.40 -10.40
C GLU A 47 -31.13 31.25 -9.81
N ARG A 48 -30.81 31.92 -8.69
CA ARG A 48 -29.47 31.85 -8.08
C ARG A 48 -29.35 30.82 -6.96
N ALA A 49 -30.46 30.41 -6.35
CA ALA A 49 -30.49 29.40 -5.28
C ALA A 49 -30.47 27.97 -5.85
N ASP A 50 -31.16 27.73 -6.96
CA ASP A 50 -31.28 26.41 -7.62
C ASP A 50 -29.93 25.82 -8.07
N GLY A 51 -28.96 26.68 -8.41
CA GLY A 51 -27.63 26.25 -8.87
C GLY A 51 -26.66 25.91 -7.73
N GLU A 52 -26.90 26.42 -6.53
CA GLU A 52 -26.11 26.16 -5.33
C GLU A 52 -26.66 24.92 -4.60
N GLU A 53 -27.99 24.81 -4.48
CA GLU A 53 -28.68 23.62 -3.96
C GLU A 53 -28.40 22.36 -4.79
N ARG A 54 -28.43 22.44 -6.13
CA ARG A 54 -28.08 21.29 -7.00
C ARG A 54 -26.64 20.82 -6.87
N LYS A 55 -25.74 21.72 -6.45
CA LYS A 55 -24.32 21.41 -6.32
C LYS A 55 -24.04 20.78 -4.96
N GLU A 56 -24.69 21.28 -3.91
CA GLU A 56 -24.70 20.65 -2.58
C GLU A 56 -25.34 19.25 -2.63
N GLU A 57 -26.48 19.07 -3.30
CA GLU A 57 -27.09 17.73 -3.50
C GLU A 57 -26.15 16.76 -4.22
N SER A 58 -25.40 17.22 -5.23
CA SER A 58 -24.45 16.36 -5.94
C SER A 58 -23.22 15.98 -5.11
N GLU A 59 -22.74 16.89 -4.25
CA GLU A 59 -21.61 16.63 -3.35
C GLU A 59 -22.04 15.71 -2.19
N GLU A 60 -23.28 15.83 -1.71
CA GLU A 60 -23.85 14.93 -0.70
C GLU A 60 -24.12 13.51 -1.25
N GLU A 61 -24.61 13.38 -2.49
CA GLU A 61 -24.80 12.09 -3.16
C GLU A 61 -23.46 11.38 -3.42
N GLU A 62 -22.41 12.11 -3.85
CA GLU A 62 -21.06 11.56 -4.00
C GLU A 62 -20.45 11.14 -2.65
N GLU A 63 -20.66 11.91 -1.58
CA GLU A 63 -20.23 11.53 -0.22
C GLU A 63 -20.99 10.31 0.33
N GLU A 64 -22.28 10.17 0.03
CA GLU A 64 -23.09 9.01 0.44
C GLU A 64 -22.69 7.75 -0.34
N GLU A 65 -22.44 7.85 -1.65
CA GLU A 65 -21.89 6.73 -2.44
C GLU A 65 -20.49 6.35 -1.94
N GLU A 66 -19.59 7.30 -1.69
CA GLU A 66 -18.27 6.99 -1.12
C GLU A 66 -18.37 6.35 0.27
N LYS A 67 -19.28 6.84 1.14
CA LYS A 67 -19.53 6.22 2.45
C LYS A 67 -20.11 4.83 2.29
N LYS A 68 -21.02 4.60 1.35
CA LYS A 68 -21.64 3.30 1.11
C LYS A 68 -20.64 2.30 0.52
N ASP A 69 -19.83 2.70 -0.45
CA ASP A 69 -18.76 1.87 -1.02
C ASP A 69 -17.69 1.56 0.03
N LYS A 70 -17.37 2.52 0.89
CA LYS A 70 -16.47 2.32 2.03
C LYS A 70 -17.07 1.36 3.06
N VAL A 71 -18.36 1.46 3.36
CA VAL A 71 -19.06 0.53 4.26
C VAL A 71 -19.16 -0.87 3.64
N GLU A 72 -19.46 -1.00 2.35
CA GLU A 72 -19.47 -2.29 1.64
C GLU A 72 -18.06 -2.90 1.57
N LEU A 73 -17.00 -2.10 1.38
CA LEU A 73 -15.60 -2.56 1.49
C LEU A 73 -15.21 -2.93 2.93
N GLU A 74 -15.74 -2.23 3.93
CA GLU A 74 -15.58 -2.54 5.36
C GLU A 74 -16.34 -3.82 5.77
N GLU A 75 -17.43 -4.17 5.08
CA GLU A 75 -18.17 -5.43 5.27
C GLU A 75 -17.39 -6.67 4.78
N TRP A 76 -16.46 -6.50 3.83
CA TRP A 76 -15.59 -7.59 3.38
C TRP A 76 -14.32 -7.66 4.24
N SER A 77 -14.17 -8.77 4.96
CA SER A 77 -12.94 -9.09 5.67
C SER A 77 -11.75 -9.08 4.69
N GLU A 78 -10.57 -8.62 5.14
CA GLU A 78 -9.35 -8.57 4.28
C GLU A 78 -9.04 -9.95 3.68
N LEU A 79 -9.37 -11.01 4.42
CA LEU A 79 -9.25 -12.39 3.95
C LEU A 79 -10.16 -12.69 2.77
N ARG A 80 -11.44 -12.28 2.82
CA ARG A 80 -12.37 -12.52 1.70
C ARG A 80 -11.97 -11.77 0.45
N LEU A 81 -11.46 -10.54 0.58
CA LEU A 81 -10.92 -9.78 -0.54
C LEU A 81 -9.72 -10.51 -1.17
N ALA A 82 -8.79 -11.01 -0.35
CA ALA A 82 -7.64 -11.78 -0.84
C ALA A 82 -8.06 -13.08 -1.54
N ILE A 83 -9.05 -13.78 -0.98
CA ILE A 83 -9.62 -14.99 -1.58
C ILE A 83 -10.28 -14.66 -2.93
N ALA A 84 -11.04 -13.56 -3.01
CA ALA A 84 -11.70 -13.13 -4.23
C ALA A 84 -10.68 -12.81 -5.34
N GLU A 85 -9.58 -12.16 -5.00
CA GLU A 85 -8.49 -11.82 -5.93
C GLU A 85 -7.82 -13.08 -6.53
N LEU A 86 -7.62 -14.12 -5.70
CA LEU A 86 -6.93 -15.35 -6.11
C LEU A 86 -7.84 -16.40 -6.77
N SER A 87 -9.14 -16.37 -6.48
CA SER A 87 -10.12 -17.37 -6.96
C SER A 87 -10.18 -17.54 -8.49
N PRO A 88 -10.03 -16.50 -9.32
CA PRO A 88 -9.96 -16.64 -10.79
C PRO A 88 -8.74 -17.44 -11.27
N ILE A 89 -7.63 -17.41 -10.53
CA ILE A 89 -6.36 -18.02 -10.92
C ILE A 89 -6.37 -19.52 -10.64
N SER A 90 -7.00 -19.94 -9.52
CA SER A 90 -7.05 -21.34 -9.07
C SER A 90 -7.90 -22.26 -9.96
N ARG A 91 -8.92 -21.72 -10.65
CA ARG A 91 -9.84 -22.51 -11.49
C ARG A 91 -9.22 -23.06 -12.79
N ARG A 92 -8.00 -22.68 -13.16
CA ARG A 92 -7.27 -23.22 -14.33
C ARG A 92 -6.52 -24.51 -13.99
N GLY A 93 -7.24 -25.51 -13.47
CA GLY A 93 -6.69 -26.83 -13.16
C GLY A 93 -5.77 -27.37 -14.26
N GLY A 94 -4.48 -27.45 -13.96
CA GLY A 94 -3.42 -27.90 -14.88
C GLY A 94 -2.25 -26.92 -14.92
N LYS A 95 -1.17 -27.27 -14.20
CA LYS A 95 0.16 -26.63 -14.23
C LYS A 95 0.08 -25.09 -14.29
N LEU A 96 0.08 -24.48 -13.09
CA LEU A 96 0.14 -23.02 -12.91
C LEU A 96 0.96 -22.35 -14.01
N CYS A 97 0.36 -21.30 -14.60
CA CYS A 97 0.94 -20.52 -15.68
C CYS A 97 2.42 -20.32 -15.41
N SER A 98 3.29 -20.61 -16.38
CA SER A 98 4.74 -20.40 -16.30
C SER A 98 5.17 -18.94 -16.02
N SER A 99 4.20 -18.06 -15.77
CA SER A 99 4.36 -16.63 -15.55
C SER A 99 3.23 -16.11 -14.64
N PRO A 100 3.54 -15.70 -13.39
CA PRO A 100 2.55 -15.19 -12.44
C PRO A 100 1.90 -13.88 -12.95
N PRO A 101 0.55 -13.74 -12.91
CA PRO A 101 -0.14 -12.52 -13.34
C PRO A 101 0.14 -11.31 -12.44
N THR A 102 0.30 -10.13 -13.05
CA THR A 102 0.65 -8.87 -12.36
C THR A 102 -0.49 -8.34 -11.51
N LEU A 103 -1.72 -8.27 -12.04
CA LEU A 103 -2.84 -7.62 -11.35
C LEU A 103 -3.19 -8.31 -10.02
N PRO A 104 -3.30 -9.65 -9.94
CA PRO A 104 -3.55 -10.30 -8.66
C PRO A 104 -2.44 -10.09 -7.64
N PHE A 105 -1.18 -10.04 -8.09
CA PHE A 105 -0.06 -9.73 -7.20
C PHE A 105 -0.16 -8.30 -6.63
N LEU A 106 -0.53 -7.32 -7.47
CA LEU A 106 -0.77 -5.95 -7.04
C LEU A 106 -1.97 -5.86 -6.09
N GLY A 107 -3.07 -6.54 -6.39
CA GLY A 107 -4.26 -6.60 -5.53
C GLY A 107 -3.92 -7.09 -4.13
N LEU A 108 -3.24 -8.23 -4.04
CA LEU A 108 -2.76 -8.78 -2.76
C LEU A 108 -1.77 -7.84 -2.05
N SER A 109 -0.89 -7.18 -2.79
CA SER A 109 0.07 -6.22 -2.21
C SER A 109 -0.65 -5.00 -1.61
N HIS A 110 -1.72 -4.53 -2.26
CA HIS A 110 -2.57 -3.46 -1.71
C HIS A 110 -3.31 -3.88 -0.45
N LEU A 111 -3.75 -5.14 -0.33
CA LEU A 111 -4.34 -5.64 0.91
C LEU A 111 -3.33 -5.65 2.07
N LEU A 112 -2.06 -5.98 1.82
CA LEU A 112 -1.00 -5.81 2.82
C LEU A 112 -0.88 -4.36 3.28
N LEU A 113 -0.92 -3.41 2.35
CA LEU A 113 -0.86 -1.99 2.65
C LEU A 113 -2.05 -1.53 3.50
N ARG A 114 -3.28 -1.93 3.15
CA ARG A 114 -4.49 -1.62 3.94
C ARG A 114 -4.39 -2.13 5.37
N LEU A 115 -3.85 -3.34 5.57
CA LEU A 115 -3.62 -3.87 6.92
C LEU A 115 -2.60 -3.02 7.70
N LEU A 116 -1.54 -2.53 7.05
CA LEU A 116 -0.59 -1.61 7.67
C LEU A 116 -1.22 -0.26 8.01
N ASP A 117 -2.16 0.22 7.18
CA ASP A 117 -2.94 1.44 7.46
C ASP A 117 -3.81 1.27 8.73
N LYS A 118 -4.42 0.10 8.94
CA LYS A 118 -5.18 -0.21 10.17
C LYS A 118 -4.30 -0.22 11.42
N ILE A 119 -3.05 -0.69 11.33
CA ILE A 119 -2.09 -0.63 12.45
C ILE A 119 -1.72 0.83 12.78
N GLY A 120 -1.64 1.68 11.76
CA GLY A 120 -1.46 3.11 11.92
C GLY A 120 0.01 3.58 11.98
N PRO A 121 0.29 4.76 12.56
CA PRO A 121 1.57 5.47 12.40
C PRO A 121 2.81 4.70 12.88
N THR A 122 2.65 3.71 13.76
CA THR A 122 3.76 2.87 14.24
C THR A 122 4.41 2.04 13.13
N MET A 123 3.69 1.79 12.04
CA MET A 123 4.19 1.06 10.86
C MET A 123 4.54 1.97 9.69
N ALA A 124 4.57 3.30 9.86
CA ALA A 124 4.73 4.26 8.75
C ALA A 124 5.95 3.98 7.85
N VAL A 125 7.08 3.56 8.43
CA VAL A 125 8.29 3.24 7.66
C VAL A 125 8.10 1.99 6.80
N LEU A 126 7.53 0.93 7.37
CA LEU A 126 7.23 -0.31 6.64
C LEU A 126 6.16 -0.07 5.57
N ARG A 127 5.11 0.67 5.92
CA ARG A 127 4.04 1.09 5.01
C ARG A 127 4.61 1.83 3.80
N LEU A 128 5.50 2.80 4.01
CA LEU A 128 6.12 3.55 2.92
C LEU A 128 6.98 2.66 2.01
N ASP A 129 7.70 1.69 2.56
CA ASP A 129 8.48 0.73 1.78
C ASP A 129 7.58 -0.14 0.89
N VAL A 130 6.51 -0.69 1.48
CA VAL A 130 5.50 -1.48 0.75
C VAL A 130 4.83 -0.65 -0.35
N GLN A 131 4.40 0.58 -0.04
CA GLN A 131 3.81 1.51 -0.99
C GLN A 131 4.74 1.73 -2.20
N ARG A 132 6.01 2.06 -1.97
CA ARG A 132 6.99 2.32 -3.04
C ARG A 132 7.25 1.09 -3.91
N ASN A 133 7.22 -0.10 -3.32
CA ASN A 133 7.34 -1.34 -4.08
C ASN A 133 6.13 -1.57 -4.98
N ILE A 134 4.92 -1.27 -4.50
CA ILE A 134 3.68 -1.35 -5.26
C ILE A 134 3.69 -0.32 -6.41
N GLU A 135 3.95 0.95 -6.11
CA GLU A 135 3.98 2.05 -7.09
C GLU A 135 4.92 1.72 -8.25
N ARG A 136 6.11 1.21 -7.95
CA ARG A 136 7.08 0.82 -8.97
C ARG A 136 6.55 -0.21 -9.97
N LEU A 137 5.81 -1.20 -9.47
CA LEU A 137 5.20 -2.22 -10.32
C LEU A 137 4.01 -1.66 -11.11
N GLN A 138 3.21 -0.80 -10.49
CA GLN A 138 2.10 -0.12 -11.15
C GLN A 138 2.59 0.82 -12.28
N GLU A 139 3.63 1.60 -12.03
CA GLU A 139 4.25 2.49 -13.02
C GLU A 139 4.72 1.73 -14.26
N LEU A 140 5.36 0.57 -14.07
CA LEU A 140 5.76 -0.27 -15.21
C LEU A 140 4.55 -0.91 -15.89
N TYR A 141 3.57 -1.40 -15.13
CA TYR A 141 2.34 -1.98 -15.68
C TYR A 141 1.59 -0.99 -16.58
N LEU A 142 1.41 0.25 -16.12
CA LEU A 142 0.66 1.29 -16.82
C LEU A 142 1.33 1.77 -18.11
N GLN A 143 2.64 1.54 -18.29
CA GLN A 143 3.32 1.85 -19.55
C GLN A 143 2.82 0.99 -20.71
N ASP A 144 2.53 -0.29 -20.45
CA ASP A 144 1.94 -1.22 -21.43
C ASP A 144 1.27 -2.40 -20.70
N PRO A 145 -0.01 -2.27 -20.34
CA PRO A 145 -0.74 -3.29 -19.59
C PRO A 145 -0.78 -4.67 -20.28
N SER A 146 -0.74 -4.69 -21.61
CA SER A 146 -0.73 -5.94 -22.39
C SER A 146 0.62 -6.63 -22.32
N LYS A 147 1.71 -5.88 -22.37
CA LYS A 147 3.08 -6.42 -22.31
C LYS A 147 3.48 -6.81 -20.90
N TYR A 148 3.08 -6.03 -19.90
CA TYR A 148 3.45 -6.22 -18.49
C TYR A 148 2.35 -6.91 -17.69
N SER A 149 1.51 -7.71 -18.34
CA SER A 149 0.42 -8.47 -17.72
C SER A 149 0.92 -9.56 -16.75
N THR A 150 2.20 -9.93 -16.82
CA THR A 150 2.82 -10.90 -15.93
C THR A 150 4.09 -10.36 -15.26
N LEU A 151 4.36 -10.86 -14.05
CA LEU A 151 5.57 -10.50 -13.30
C LEU A 151 6.85 -10.92 -14.02
N THR A 152 6.82 -12.05 -14.74
CA THR A 152 7.97 -12.49 -15.53
C THR A 152 8.33 -11.47 -16.61
N ALA A 153 7.36 -10.91 -17.32
CA ALA A 153 7.62 -9.92 -18.37
C ALA A 153 8.28 -8.64 -17.82
N MET A 154 7.89 -8.23 -16.60
CA MET A 154 8.55 -7.11 -15.90
C MET A 154 10.01 -7.43 -15.57
N VAL A 155 10.29 -8.63 -15.05
CA VAL A 155 11.65 -9.06 -14.70
C VAL A 155 12.51 -9.28 -15.96
N GLU A 156 11.93 -9.79 -17.05
CA GLU A 156 12.61 -9.95 -18.35
C GLU A 156 13.01 -8.60 -18.92
N LYS A 157 12.10 -7.61 -18.92
CA LYS A 157 12.41 -6.23 -19.31
C LYS A 157 13.62 -5.68 -18.55
N GLU A 158 13.65 -5.80 -17.23
CA GLU A 158 14.78 -5.30 -16.45
C GLU A 158 16.06 -6.12 -16.62
N THR A 159 15.93 -7.39 -16.99
CA THR A 159 17.07 -8.25 -17.32
C THR A 159 17.71 -7.79 -18.62
N ASP A 160 16.89 -7.52 -19.64
CA ASP A 160 17.33 -7.01 -20.95
C ASP A 160 17.97 -5.62 -20.82
N ASP A 161 17.43 -4.76 -19.96
CA ASP A 161 17.98 -3.43 -19.67
C ASP A 161 19.23 -3.47 -18.75
N GLY A 162 19.58 -4.64 -18.19
CA GLY A 162 20.67 -4.77 -17.22
C GLY A 162 20.40 -4.09 -15.87
N THR A 163 19.14 -3.80 -15.53
CA THR A 163 18.73 -3.10 -14.30
C THR A 163 18.12 -3.99 -13.24
N VAL A 164 17.90 -5.29 -13.51
CA VAL A 164 17.18 -6.24 -12.65
C VAL A 164 17.69 -6.32 -11.20
N ARG A 165 18.96 -5.99 -10.95
CA ARG A 165 19.57 -6.00 -9.59
C ARG A 165 19.69 -4.63 -8.93
N LYS A 166 19.29 -3.53 -9.60
CA LYS A 166 19.30 -2.19 -9.00
C LYS A 166 18.39 -2.13 -7.78
N ALA A 167 18.70 -1.27 -6.81
CA ALA A 167 17.98 -1.19 -5.54
C ALA A 167 16.49 -0.88 -5.72
N ASP A 168 16.17 -0.12 -6.75
CA ASP A 168 14.86 0.36 -7.18
C ASP A 168 14.31 -0.42 -8.39
N SER A 169 14.67 -1.71 -8.54
CA SER A 169 14.12 -2.55 -9.60
C SER A 169 12.75 -3.14 -9.25
N CYS A 170 11.91 -3.37 -10.27
CA CYS A 170 10.66 -4.13 -10.16
C CYS A 170 10.93 -5.54 -9.63
N ALA A 171 12.00 -6.18 -10.10
CA ALA A 171 12.44 -7.49 -9.62
C ALA A 171 12.69 -7.52 -8.10
N ARG A 172 13.27 -6.46 -7.53
CA ARG A 172 13.43 -6.34 -6.07
C ARG A 172 12.10 -6.05 -5.37
N ALA A 173 11.25 -5.22 -5.94
CA ALA A 173 9.92 -4.95 -5.40
C ALA A 173 9.10 -6.26 -5.32
N ILE A 174 9.06 -7.05 -6.40
CA ILE A 174 8.42 -8.37 -6.44
C ILE A 174 8.99 -9.28 -5.35
N LEU A 175 10.32 -9.38 -5.25
CA LEU A 175 10.97 -10.22 -4.23
C LEU A 175 10.54 -9.86 -2.80
N TRP A 176 10.54 -8.57 -2.45
CA TRP A 176 10.21 -8.14 -1.08
C TRP A 176 8.73 -8.26 -0.77
N LEU A 177 7.85 -7.91 -1.70
CA LEU A 177 6.41 -8.13 -1.55
C LEU A 177 6.08 -9.62 -1.42
N THR A 178 6.72 -10.49 -2.22
CA THR A 178 6.53 -11.96 -2.13
C THR A 178 6.93 -12.47 -0.75
N ARG A 179 8.07 -12.04 -0.20
CA ARG A 179 8.51 -12.45 1.15
C ARG A 179 7.62 -11.90 2.27
N SER A 180 7.00 -10.74 2.08
CA SER A 180 5.98 -10.22 2.99
C SER A 180 4.71 -11.08 2.95
N MET A 181 4.34 -11.60 1.78
CA MET A 181 3.24 -12.57 1.65
C MET A 181 3.60 -13.93 2.26
N ASP A 182 4.84 -14.42 2.12
CA ASP A 182 5.31 -15.63 2.84
C ASP A 182 5.18 -15.46 4.36
N PHE A 183 5.59 -14.30 4.87
CA PHE A 183 5.40 -13.94 6.28
C PHE A 183 3.92 -13.95 6.67
N SER A 184 3.06 -13.41 5.82
CA SER A 184 1.61 -13.36 6.06
C SER A 184 1.01 -14.75 6.12
N VAL A 185 1.35 -15.65 5.20
CA VAL A 185 0.94 -17.06 5.24
C VAL A 185 1.38 -17.72 6.55
N ALA A 186 2.65 -17.57 6.92
CA ALA A 186 3.17 -18.16 8.16
C ALA A 186 2.49 -17.61 9.42
N LEU A 187 2.06 -16.34 9.42
CA LEU A 187 1.30 -15.74 10.51
C LEU A 187 -0.15 -16.26 10.55
N LEU A 188 -0.81 -16.36 9.40
CA LEU A 188 -2.19 -16.82 9.31
C LEU A 188 -2.32 -18.29 9.76
N GLN A 189 -1.43 -19.17 9.30
CA GLN A 189 -1.39 -20.58 9.75
C GLN A 189 -1.21 -20.70 11.28
N ARG A 190 -0.43 -19.80 11.88
CA ARG A 190 -0.24 -19.76 13.34
C ARG A 190 -1.46 -19.29 14.10
N LEU A 191 -2.17 -18.31 13.55
CA LEU A 191 -3.43 -17.85 14.12
C LEU A 191 -4.47 -18.96 14.10
N GLU A 192 -4.49 -19.77 13.05
CA GLU A 192 -5.35 -20.93 12.86
C GLU A 192 -5.05 -22.08 13.84
N GLU A 193 -3.77 -22.38 14.09
CA GLU A 193 -3.31 -23.43 15.02
C GLU A 193 -3.69 -23.12 16.49
N GLU A 194 -3.70 -21.84 16.87
CA GLU A 194 -3.95 -21.38 18.25
C GLU A 194 -5.44 -21.22 18.62
N GLU A 195 -6.37 -21.62 17.74
CA GLU A 195 -7.82 -21.61 17.99
C GLU A 195 -8.33 -22.89 18.68
N GLU A 196 -7.47 -23.84 19.03
CA GLU A 196 -7.87 -25.03 19.80
C GLU A 196 -8.11 -24.67 21.30
N GLU A 197 -9.34 -24.92 21.79
CA GLU A 197 -9.77 -24.51 23.14
C GLU A 197 -8.96 -25.15 24.29
N GLY A 198 -8.47 -24.32 25.23
CA GLY A 198 -7.95 -24.77 26.53
C GLY A 198 -6.47 -24.49 26.82
N SER A 199 -5.75 -23.78 25.93
CA SER A 199 -4.34 -23.39 26.14
C SER A 199 -4.16 -21.91 26.49
N ASP A 200 -3.03 -21.57 27.12
CA ASP A 200 -2.57 -20.19 27.28
C ASP A 200 -2.28 -19.61 25.88
N GLN A 201 -3.25 -18.88 25.31
CA GLN A 201 -3.15 -18.30 23.98
C GLN A 201 -1.89 -17.45 23.84
N GLN A 202 -1.11 -17.69 22.79
CA GLN A 202 0.03 -16.85 22.47
C GLN A 202 -0.41 -15.42 22.13
N SER A 203 0.37 -14.44 22.60
CA SER A 203 0.23 -13.05 22.19
C SER A 203 0.54 -12.88 20.70
N LEU A 204 -0.03 -11.85 20.06
CA LEU A 204 0.28 -11.53 18.66
C LEU A 204 1.78 -11.35 18.43
N ALA A 205 2.51 -10.81 19.41
CA ALA A 205 3.95 -10.59 19.30
C ALA A 205 4.72 -11.89 19.20
N GLN A 206 4.32 -12.92 19.95
CA GLN A 206 4.92 -14.25 19.85
C GLN A 206 4.66 -14.90 18.49
N LEU A 207 3.42 -14.78 17.97
CA LEU A 207 3.04 -15.32 16.66
C LEU A 207 3.79 -14.61 15.52
N VAL A 208 3.83 -13.28 15.54
CA VAL A 208 4.58 -12.45 14.58
C VAL A 208 6.07 -12.77 14.64
N GLU A 209 6.66 -12.91 15.83
CA GLU A 209 8.06 -13.26 15.96
C GLU A 209 8.36 -14.66 15.38
N ALA A 210 7.48 -15.63 15.62
CA ALA A 210 7.61 -16.98 15.09
C ALA A 210 7.48 -17.01 13.56
N ALA A 211 6.50 -16.30 12.99
CA ALA A 211 6.35 -16.14 11.54
C ALA A 211 7.55 -15.43 10.92
N TYR A 212 8.04 -14.36 11.54
CA TYR A 212 9.22 -13.62 11.09
C TYR A 212 10.48 -14.48 11.02
N LYS A 213 10.72 -15.34 12.02
CA LYS A 213 11.89 -16.23 12.09
C LYS A 213 12.02 -17.16 10.89
N VAL A 214 10.90 -17.67 10.39
CA VAL A 214 10.89 -18.65 9.28
C VAL A 214 10.80 -18.00 7.89
N SER A 215 10.31 -16.77 7.80
CA SER A 215 10.04 -16.08 6.52
C SER A 215 11.09 -15.00 6.20
N LEU A 216 11.00 -13.84 6.85
CA LEU A 216 11.79 -12.64 6.54
C LEU A 216 13.18 -12.65 7.19
N LYS A 217 13.33 -13.24 8.38
CA LYS A 217 14.58 -13.23 9.15
C LYS A 217 15.81 -13.73 8.37
N PRO A 218 15.75 -14.82 7.58
CA PRO A 218 16.90 -15.28 6.80
C PRO A 218 17.44 -14.25 5.79
N TRP A 219 16.57 -13.32 5.36
CA TRP A 219 16.82 -12.34 4.31
C TRP A 219 17.12 -10.94 4.84
N HIS A 220 16.75 -10.65 6.10
CA HIS A 220 17.00 -9.37 6.75
C HIS A 220 18.44 -9.29 7.26
N GLY A 221 19.15 -8.23 6.85
CA GLY A 221 20.37 -7.75 7.48
C GLY A 221 20.16 -7.29 8.91
N TRP A 222 21.21 -6.79 9.55
CA TRP A 222 21.17 -6.41 10.96
C TRP A 222 20.26 -5.20 11.22
N ILE A 223 20.18 -4.26 10.26
CA ILE A 223 19.32 -3.06 10.34
C ILE A 223 17.85 -3.47 10.34
N SER A 224 17.42 -4.19 9.30
CA SER A 224 16.04 -4.67 9.17
C SER A 224 15.64 -5.61 10.30
N SER A 225 16.59 -6.40 10.81
CA SER A 225 16.38 -7.24 12.00
C SER A 225 16.15 -6.41 13.27
N ALA A 226 16.88 -5.31 13.46
CA ALA A 226 16.71 -4.43 14.60
C ALA A 226 15.37 -3.68 14.52
N ALA A 227 15.01 -3.18 13.34
CA ALA A 227 13.71 -2.55 13.10
C ALA A 227 12.54 -3.48 13.45
N CYS A 228 12.61 -4.76 13.04
CA CYS A 228 11.57 -5.76 13.38
C CYS A 228 11.41 -5.95 14.89
N LYS A 229 12.50 -5.98 15.67
CA LYS A 229 12.43 -6.07 17.14
C LYS A 229 11.72 -4.87 17.78
N ILE A 230 11.83 -3.69 17.18
CA ILE A 230 11.13 -2.49 17.64
C ILE A 230 9.65 -2.60 17.22
N ALA A 231 9.38 -2.97 15.97
CA ALA A 231 8.02 -3.13 15.45
C ALA A 231 7.20 -4.12 16.29
N LEU A 232 7.78 -5.23 16.74
CA LEU A 232 7.14 -6.21 17.64
C LEU A 232 6.59 -5.62 18.94
N LYS A 233 7.12 -4.48 19.41
CA LYS A 233 6.64 -3.80 20.61
C LYS A 233 5.49 -2.82 20.33
N LEU A 234 5.18 -2.59 19.06
CA LEU A 234 4.25 -1.58 18.58
C LEU A 234 3.05 -2.17 17.83
N ILE A 235 2.98 -3.50 17.74
CA ILE A 235 1.82 -4.20 17.16
C ILE A 235 0.64 -4.19 18.15
N PRO A 236 -0.60 -4.27 17.67
CA PRO A 236 -1.79 -4.28 18.52
C PRO A 236 -1.94 -5.58 19.31
N GLU A 237 -2.96 -5.62 20.18
CA GLU A 237 -3.42 -6.86 20.81
C GLU A 237 -3.98 -7.84 19.77
N ARG A 238 -3.87 -9.15 20.06
CA ARG A 238 -4.32 -10.21 19.15
C ARG A 238 -5.80 -10.07 18.79
N ALA A 239 -6.66 -9.76 19.76
CA ALA A 239 -8.10 -9.63 19.53
C ALA A 239 -8.43 -8.50 18.53
N ILE A 240 -7.75 -7.36 18.65
CA ILE A 240 -7.91 -6.21 17.73
C ILE A 240 -7.46 -6.61 16.32
N PHE A 241 -6.28 -7.23 16.19
CA PHE A 241 -5.74 -7.65 14.90
C PHE A 241 -6.63 -8.68 14.20
N VAL A 242 -7.13 -9.67 14.93
CA VAL A 242 -8.07 -10.66 14.39
C VAL A 242 -9.40 -9.98 13.98
N GLY A 243 -9.89 -9.03 14.77
CA GLY A 243 -11.05 -8.22 14.40
C GLY A 243 -10.89 -7.53 13.04
N TRP A 244 -9.71 -6.95 12.76
CA TRP A 244 -9.44 -6.33 11.45
C TRP A 244 -9.37 -7.31 10.28
N LEU A 245 -8.89 -8.54 10.52
CA LEU A 245 -8.78 -9.57 9.49
C LEU A 245 -10.14 -10.19 9.14
N MET A 246 -11.06 -10.25 10.11
CA MET A 246 -12.32 -10.99 10.04
C MET A 246 -13.56 -10.09 9.90
N GLY A 247 -13.44 -8.80 10.17
CA GLY A 247 -14.56 -7.88 10.30
C GLY A 247 -15.15 -7.91 11.72
N GLU A 248 -15.66 -6.77 12.19
CA GLU A 248 -15.97 -6.51 13.62
C GLU A 248 -17.16 -7.31 14.20
N ASN A 249 -17.80 -8.22 13.46
CA ASN A 249 -19.05 -8.89 13.87
C ASN A 249 -19.12 -10.41 13.57
N GLN A 250 -18.02 -11.10 13.27
CA GLN A 250 -18.06 -12.54 12.97
C GLN A 250 -17.75 -13.44 14.18
N SER A 251 -18.46 -14.58 14.27
CA SER A 251 -18.19 -15.64 15.25
C SER A 251 -16.81 -16.28 15.01
N TYR A 252 -16.09 -16.59 16.09
CA TYR A 252 -14.73 -17.15 16.11
C TYR A 252 -14.54 -18.49 15.36
N SER A 253 -15.59 -19.16 14.84
CA SER A 253 -15.47 -20.41 14.07
C SER A 253 -15.35 -20.25 12.55
N LEU A 254 -15.64 -19.05 12.02
CA LEU A 254 -15.43 -18.69 10.59
C LEU A 254 -13.96 -18.40 10.19
N PRO A 255 -13.08 -17.86 11.07
CA PRO A 255 -11.68 -17.55 10.78
C PRO A 255 -10.87 -18.69 10.18
N LYS A 256 -10.95 -19.88 10.77
CA LYS A 256 -10.16 -21.04 10.36
C LYS A 256 -10.39 -21.44 8.90
N LEU A 257 -11.64 -21.55 8.47
CA LEU A 257 -11.96 -21.95 7.09
C LEU A 257 -11.53 -20.90 6.06
N GLU A 258 -11.65 -19.61 6.38
CA GLU A 258 -11.21 -18.54 5.49
C GLU A 258 -9.67 -18.49 5.41
N ILE A 259 -8.97 -18.64 6.53
CA ILE A 259 -7.51 -18.75 6.58
C ILE A 259 -7.04 -19.95 5.77
N GLU A 260 -7.57 -21.15 6.02
CA GLU A 260 -7.23 -22.38 5.30
C GLU A 260 -7.41 -22.18 3.79
N LYS A 261 -8.54 -21.61 3.37
CA LYS A 261 -8.84 -21.34 1.97
C LYS A 261 -7.88 -20.33 1.35
N LEU A 262 -7.57 -19.23 2.04
CA LEU A 262 -6.61 -18.25 1.54
C LEU A 262 -5.23 -18.88 1.39
N VAL A 263 -4.76 -19.64 2.38
CA VAL A 263 -3.46 -20.33 2.34
C VAL A 263 -3.39 -21.31 1.16
N GLN A 264 -4.44 -22.10 0.94
CA GLN A 264 -4.53 -23.03 -0.20
C GLN A 264 -4.47 -22.34 -1.57
N LEU A 265 -4.96 -21.11 -1.67
CA LEU A 265 -4.92 -20.30 -2.89
C LEU A 265 -3.61 -19.55 -3.07
N LEU A 266 -3.08 -18.98 -1.98
CA LEU A 266 -1.92 -18.10 -1.99
C LEU A 266 -0.61 -18.87 -2.11
N GLN A 267 -0.47 -20.02 -1.42
CA GLN A 267 0.78 -20.78 -1.42
C GLN A 267 1.24 -21.20 -2.84
N PRO A 268 0.38 -21.79 -3.70
CA PRO A 268 0.81 -22.17 -5.05
C PRO A 268 1.16 -20.95 -5.91
N PHE A 269 0.48 -19.82 -5.70
CA PHE A 269 0.77 -18.57 -6.40
C PHE A 269 2.16 -18.01 -5.99
N LEU A 270 2.48 -18.04 -4.69
CA LEU A 270 3.81 -17.66 -4.21
C LEU A 270 4.90 -18.61 -4.70
N ASP A 271 4.62 -19.92 -4.77
CA ASP A 271 5.57 -20.93 -5.25
C ASP A 271 5.98 -20.66 -6.71
N ASP A 272 5.05 -20.25 -7.57
CA ASP A 272 5.36 -19.84 -8.95
C ASP A 272 6.26 -18.60 -8.99
N ILE A 273 5.99 -17.62 -8.13
CA ILE A 273 6.77 -16.39 -8.07
C ILE A 273 8.19 -16.69 -7.56
N HIS A 274 8.33 -17.55 -6.55
CA HIS A 274 9.64 -18.03 -6.08
C HIS A 274 10.40 -18.78 -7.18
N ALA A 275 9.72 -19.66 -7.93
CA ALA A 275 10.31 -20.37 -9.06
C ALA A 275 10.79 -19.41 -10.16
N MET A 276 9.98 -18.38 -10.46
CA MET A 276 10.35 -17.31 -11.39
C MET A 276 11.58 -16.54 -10.89
N LEU A 277 11.59 -16.05 -9.64
CA LEU A 277 12.71 -15.31 -9.08
C LEU A 277 14.01 -16.13 -9.03
N ALA A 278 13.91 -17.44 -8.77
CA ALA A 278 15.03 -18.36 -8.79
C ALA A 278 15.63 -18.53 -10.20
N LYS A 279 14.80 -18.56 -11.25
CA LYS A 279 15.24 -18.60 -12.66
C LYS A 279 16.17 -17.42 -13.00
N PHE A 280 15.89 -16.23 -12.44
CA PHE A 280 16.71 -15.02 -12.62
C PHE A 280 17.82 -14.85 -11.55
N LYS A 281 18.00 -15.82 -10.64
CA LYS A 281 18.96 -15.80 -9.52
C LYS A 281 18.77 -14.59 -8.58
N LEU A 282 17.52 -14.22 -8.33
CA LEU A 282 17.13 -13.10 -7.47
C LEU A 282 16.72 -13.54 -6.06
N ASP A 283 16.35 -14.81 -5.90
CA ASP A 283 15.81 -15.41 -4.67
C ASP A 283 16.78 -15.35 -3.46
N ARG A 284 18.08 -15.23 -3.71
CA ARG A 284 19.12 -15.13 -2.66
C ARG A 284 19.45 -13.71 -2.19
N LEU A 285 18.86 -12.67 -2.79
CA LEU A 285 19.16 -11.28 -2.43
C LEU A 285 18.73 -10.98 -0.98
N LYS A 286 19.58 -10.29 -0.22
CA LYS A 286 19.30 -9.87 1.17
C LYS A 286 19.13 -8.36 1.27
N SER A 287 18.50 -7.91 2.35
CA SER A 287 18.62 -6.51 2.73
C SER A 287 20.05 -6.26 3.23
N THR A 288 20.50 -5.03 3.09
CA THR A 288 21.66 -4.54 3.84
C THR A 288 21.40 -4.55 5.34
#